data_AF-A0A8J5V6L8-F1
#
_entry.id   AF-A0A8J5V6L8-F1
#
_cell.length_a   1.000
_cell.length_b   1.000
_cell.length_c   1.000
_cell.angle_alpha   90.00
_cell.angle_beta   90.00
_cell.angle_gamma   90.00
#
_symmetry.space_group_name_H-M   'P 1'
#
loop_
_entity.id
_entity.type
_entity.pdbx_description
1 polymer ?
#
loop_
_entity_poly.entity_id
_entity_poly.type
_entity_poly.pdbx_seq_one_letter_code
_entity_poly.pdbx_strand_id
1 'polypeptide(L)' 'MVSLQIGKKYFNLLAPPCFTYDYPIKECVLHQGMIRRKCVEYEVDFWALPTWQWRDNKLY' A
#
# COMPACT_ATOMS: atom_id res chain seq x y z
N MET A 1 -11.46 1.94 -22.65
CA MET A 1 -10.06 2.42 -22.61
C MET A 1 -9.78 3.51 -21.57
N VAL A 2 -10.76 4.36 -21.20
CA VAL A 2 -10.56 5.44 -20.20
C VAL A 2 -10.20 4.91 -18.80
N SER A 3 -10.86 3.85 -18.32
CA SER A 3 -10.61 3.27 -16.98
C SER A 3 -9.17 2.78 -16.80
N LEU A 4 -8.55 2.24 -17.86
CA LEU A 4 -7.16 1.79 -17.83
C LEU A 4 -6.18 2.96 -17.60
N GLN A 5 -6.43 4.09 -18.27
CA GLN A 5 -5.58 5.28 -18.13
C GLN A 5 -5.74 5.94 -16.77
N ILE A 6 -6.97 6.07 -16.28
CA ILE A 6 -7.25 6.62 -14.95
C ILE A 6 -6.64 5.72 -13.87
N GLY A 7 -6.83 4.40 -13.98
CA GLY A 7 -6.27 3.42 -13.05
C GLY A 7 -4.76 3.54 -12.96
N LYS A 8 -4.04 3.52 -14.09
CA LYS A 8 -2.58 3.68 -14.10
C LYS A 8 -2.13 5.04 -13.53
N LYS A 9 -2.82 6.14 -13.86
CA LYS A 9 -2.47 7.46 -13.32
C LYS A 9 -2.64 7.51 -11.80
N TYR A 10 -3.77 7.05 -11.28
CA TYR A 10 -4.06 7.13 -9.85
C TYR A 10 -3.23 6.12 -9.06
N PHE A 11 -3.29 4.84 -9.43
CA PHE A 11 -2.64 3.78 -8.65
C PHE A 11 -1.14 3.73 -8.88
N ASN A 12 -0.61 3.94 -10.09
CA ASN A 12 0.82 3.70 -10.35
C ASN A 12 1.65 4.99 -10.35
N LEU A 13 1.18 6.08 -10.96
CA LEU A 13 1.93 7.34 -11.06
C LEU A 13 1.82 8.19 -9.80
N LEU A 14 0.58 8.54 -9.41
CA LEU A 14 0.33 9.33 -8.19
C LEU A 14 0.59 8.49 -6.95
N ALA A 15 0.13 7.24 -6.96
CA ALA A 15 0.36 6.26 -5.90
C ALA A 15 0.04 6.79 -4.48
N PRO A 16 -1.15 7.38 -4.24
CA PRO A 16 -1.50 7.88 -2.93
C PRO A 16 -1.60 6.72 -1.92
N PRO A 17 -1.15 6.91 -0.67
CA PRO A 17 -1.35 5.92 0.38
C PRO A 17 -2.83 5.84 0.79
N CYS A 18 -3.23 4.68 1.29
CA CYS A 18 -4.54 4.42 1.89
C CYS A 18 -4.41 4.41 3.42
N PHE A 19 -5.41 4.91 4.14
CA PHE A 19 -5.47 4.78 5.60
C PHE A 19 -6.22 3.51 5.99
N THR A 20 -5.69 2.77 6.95
CA THR A 20 -6.31 1.54 7.48
C THR A 20 -6.22 1.51 9.00
N TYR A 21 -7.25 0.98 9.66
CA TYR A 21 -7.24 0.72 11.11
C TYR A 21 -6.94 -0.75 11.33
N ASP A 22 -5.71 -1.06 11.73
CA ASP A 22 -5.22 -2.43 11.82
C ASP A 22 -4.02 -2.51 12.79
N TYR A 23 -3.55 -3.72 13.07
CA TYR A 23 -2.37 -3.96 13.88
C TYR A 23 -1.14 -3.15 13.38
N PRO A 24 -0.31 -2.61 14.29
CA PRO A 24 0.88 -1.84 13.94
C PRO A 24 1.79 -2.56 12.95
N ILE A 25 2.17 -1.88 11.88
CA ILE A 25 3.09 -2.42 10.88
C ILE A 25 4.49 -2.47 11.48
N LYS A 26 5.12 -3.64 11.48
CA LYS A 26 6.52 -3.82 11.85
C LYS A 26 7.43 -3.51 10.66
N GLU A 27 7.19 -4.21 9.57
CA GLU A 27 8.00 -4.09 8.36
C GLU A 27 7.25 -4.51 7.10
N CYS A 28 7.87 -4.22 5.95
CA CYS A 28 7.40 -4.67 4.66
C CYS A 28 8.09 -5.96 4.24
N VAL A 29 7.34 -7.05 4.11
CA VAL A 29 7.91 -8.35 3.72
C VAL A 29 7.99 -8.52 2.20
N LEU A 30 7.11 -7.85 1.45
CA LEU A 30 7.09 -7.93 0.00
C LEU A 30 6.92 -6.57 -0.65
N HIS A 31 7.87 -6.24 -1.54
CA HIS A 31 7.82 -5.04 -2.36
C HIS A 31 7.49 -5.40 -3.81
N GLN A 32 6.62 -4.61 -4.44
CA GLN A 32 6.27 -4.74 -5.85
C GLN A 32 6.51 -3.42 -6.60
N GLY A 33 6.95 -3.50 -7.85
CA GLY A 33 7.19 -2.36 -8.73
C GLY A 33 8.67 -2.14 -9.06
N MET A 34 8.95 -1.82 -10.32
CA MET A 34 10.32 -1.76 -10.85
C MET A 34 11.01 -0.40 -10.61
N ILE A 35 10.25 0.69 -10.62
CA ILE A 35 10.76 2.08 -10.49
C ILE A 35 10.40 2.68 -9.13
N ARG A 36 9.17 2.49 -8.66
CA ARG A 36 8.73 2.80 -7.29
C ARG A 36 8.30 1.51 -6.62
N ARG A 37 9.12 1.03 -5.70
CA ARG A 37 8.82 -0.15 -4.89
C ARG A 37 7.74 0.24 -3.88
N LYS A 38 6.60 -0.44 -3.95
CA LYS A 38 5.51 -0.34 -2.98
C LYS A 38 5.47 -1.57 -2.13
N CYS A 39 5.10 -1.42 -0.88
CA CYS A 39 4.84 -2.56 -0.03
C CYS A 39 3.46 -3.15 -0.31
N VAL A 40 3.42 -4.44 -0.61
CA VAL A 40 2.16 -5.17 -0.87
C VAL A 40 1.77 -6.10 0.26
N GLU A 41 2.74 -6.49 1.08
CA GLU A 41 2.55 -7.37 2.22
C GLU A 41 3.38 -6.86 3.39
N TYR A 42 2.73 -6.77 4.54
CA TYR A 42 3.29 -6.17 5.75
C TYR A 42 3.27 -7.20 6.87
N GLU A 43 4.36 -7.31 7.60
CA GLU A 43 4.34 -7.96 8.90
C GLU A 43 3.75 -6.99 9.93
N VAL A 44 2.84 -7.49 10.77
CA VAL A 44 2.14 -6.69 11.78
C VAL A 44 2.37 -7.22 13.19
N ASP A 45 2.26 -6.35 14.18
CA ASP A 45 2.33 -6.72 15.59
C ASP A 45 0.97 -7.07 16.18
N PHE A 46 0.67 -8.36 16.25
CA PHE A 46 -0.59 -8.85 16.83
C PHE A 46 -0.70 -8.65 18.35
N TRP A 47 0.40 -8.32 19.04
CA TRP A 47 0.40 -8.08 20.48
C TRP A 47 0.02 -6.64 20.84
N ALA A 48 0.12 -5.71 19.88
CA ALA A 48 -0.20 -4.31 20.07
C ALA A 48 -1.65 -4.01 19.67
N LEU A 49 -2.20 -2.92 20.18
CA LEU A 49 -3.55 -2.49 19.83
C LEU A 49 -3.59 -1.94 18.39
N PRO A 50 -4.69 -2.18 17.64
CA PRO A 50 -4.85 -1.61 16.30
C PRO A 50 -4.81 -0.08 16.30
N THR A 51 -4.15 0.49 15.30
CA THR A 51 -4.00 1.94 15.12
C THR A 51 -4.20 2.36 13.67
N TRP A 52 -4.55 3.62 13.46
CA TRP A 52 -4.67 4.21 12.13
C TRP A 52 -3.30 4.42 11.52
N GLN A 53 -3.06 3.81 10.36
CA GLN A 53 -1.78 3.85 9.68
C GLN A 53 -1.97 3.99 8.17
N TRP A 54 -0.96 4.54 7.52
CA TRP A 54 -0.88 4.62 6.07
C TRP A 54 -0.29 3.33 5.49
N ARG A 55 -0.93 2.79 4.45
CA ARG A 55 -0.45 1.66 3.65
C ARG A 55 -0.38 2.07 2.19
N ASP A 56 0.53 1.44 1.45
CA ASP A 56 0.64 1.66 0.01
C ASP A 56 -0.58 1.10 -0.71
N ASN A 57 -1.02 1.80 -1.77
CA ASN A 57 -2.10 1.31 -2.61
C ASN A 57 -1.59 0.26 -3.62
N LYS A 58 -2.48 -0.67 -3.99
CA LYS A 58 -2.19 -1.72 -4.97
C LYS A 58 -1.86 -1.12 -6.34
N LEU A 59 -1.00 -1.80 -7.09
CA LEU A 59 -0.74 -1.47 -8.49
C LEU A 59 -1.94 -1.86 -9.37
N TYR A 60 -2.20 -1.04 -10.39
CA TYR A 60 -3.20 -1.27 -11.43
C TYR A 60 -2.61 -1.88 -12.69
#